data_AF-A0AAW5GA13-F1
#
_entry.id   AF-A0AAW5GA13-F1
#
_cell.length_a   1.000
_cell.length_b   1.000
_cell.length_c   1.000
_cell.angle_alpha   90.00
_cell.angle_beta   90.00
_cell.angle_gamma   90.00
#
_symmetry.space_group_name_H-M   'P 1'
#
loop_
_entity.id
_entity.type
_entity.pdbx_description
1 polymer ?
#
loop_
_entity_poly.entity_id
_entity_poly.type
_entity_poly.pdbx_seq_one_letter_code
_entity_poly.pdbx_strand_id
1 'polypeptide(L)'
;MSEINNLTILNQLDRLRLKENPYSMHSLSEEDEITRRHYCSLLFMVLLSHGPICANQQRMLQLWLPTIGMEGRQAELCQLAMKLEQDGLEEVINALRDVGGNDSFMLDCLIFTRVKEPLTQQQIVLLENLAFFLDIDQPQMETIVYAACLVLGLPVGEKKASELTLGIHCMSVWREFLDDYIELLFLGLREWAENNDLESKIPWDKNRLGNTSELNIYSYGYSYDWEYITPFPAGLSLLENLETLNFNSYKITIFPHASILPKNIREINIGDYGGVNTIPSSISQLKKLKKLQIQSSYLKNIPEKVLLFLQKNNIEHNINDSCFIKGPKR
;
A
#
# COMPACT_ATOMS: atom_id res chain seq x y z
N MET A 1 12.36 44.15 -20.36
CA MET A 1 12.66 42.73 -20.14
C MET A 1 11.50 42.18 -19.34
N SER A 2 10.70 41.26 -19.89
CA SER A 2 9.64 40.60 -19.12
C SER A 2 10.30 39.67 -18.11
N GLU A 3 10.12 39.96 -16.82
CA GLU A 3 10.55 39.06 -15.75
C GLU A 3 9.92 37.68 -15.98
N ILE A 4 10.76 36.65 -16.06
CA ILE A 4 10.27 35.28 -16.17
C ILE A 4 9.68 34.92 -14.80
N ASN A 5 8.36 34.78 -14.74
CA ASN A 5 7.65 34.42 -13.52
C ASN A 5 8.06 32.99 -13.07
N ASN A 6 8.40 32.82 -11.79
CA ASN A 6 8.72 31.53 -11.18
C ASN A 6 7.67 30.45 -11.49
N LEU A 7 6.38 30.82 -11.49
CA LEU A 7 5.29 29.89 -11.81
C LEU A 7 5.35 29.39 -13.27
N THR A 8 5.82 30.22 -14.20
CA THR A 8 6.00 29.83 -15.60
C THR A 8 7.13 28.83 -15.76
N ILE A 9 8.27 29.05 -15.08
CA ILE A 9 9.40 28.12 -15.07
C ILE A 9 8.97 26.78 -14.48
N LEU A 10 8.30 26.84 -13.32
CA LEU A 10 7.80 25.66 -12.63
C LEU A 10 6.85 24.82 -13.51
N ASN A 11 5.91 25.46 -14.21
CA ASN A 11 5.02 24.75 -15.14
C ASN A 11 5.78 24.16 -16.34
N GLN A 12 6.85 24.79 -16.82
CA GLN A 12 7.69 24.24 -17.89
C GLN A 12 8.47 23.02 -17.40
N LEU A 13 9.03 23.09 -16.19
CA LEU A 13 9.71 21.97 -15.53
C LEU A 13 8.76 20.81 -15.27
N ASP A 14 7.53 21.07 -14.81
CA ASP A 14 6.52 20.02 -14.60
C ASP A 14 6.20 19.27 -15.90
N ARG A 15 6.12 19.97 -17.04
CA ARG A 15 5.91 19.33 -18.36
C ARG A 15 7.10 18.51 -18.82
N LEU A 16 8.33 19.00 -18.61
CA LEU A 16 9.55 18.25 -18.90
C LEU A 16 9.62 17.00 -18.02
N ARG A 17 9.29 17.14 -16.74
CA ARG A 17 9.26 16.04 -15.78
C ARG A 17 8.34 14.92 -16.23
N LEU A 18 7.11 15.22 -16.65
CA LEU A 18 6.19 14.21 -17.20
C LEU A 18 6.79 13.41 -18.37
N LYS A 19 7.68 14.02 -19.14
CA LYS A 19 8.29 13.41 -20.33
C LYS A 19 9.58 12.65 -20.02
N GLU A 20 10.42 13.19 -19.14
CA GLU A 20 11.80 12.72 -18.93
C GLU A 20 11.95 11.92 -17.64
N ASN A 21 11.20 12.27 -16.58
CA ASN A 21 11.29 11.62 -15.27
C ASN A 21 9.92 11.63 -14.56
N PRO A 22 8.91 10.91 -15.09
CA PRO A 22 7.60 10.87 -14.48
C PRO A 22 7.67 10.26 -13.08
N TYR A 23 6.70 10.59 -12.24
CA TYR A 23 6.54 9.87 -10.97
C TYR A 23 6.31 8.38 -11.21
N SER A 24 6.70 7.58 -10.23
CA SER A 24 6.39 6.16 -10.25
C SER A 24 4.88 5.94 -10.33
N MET A 25 4.48 4.86 -10.99
CA MET A 25 3.07 4.50 -11.12
C MET A 25 2.44 4.28 -9.75
N HIS A 26 1.18 4.69 -9.61
CA HIS A 26 0.40 4.52 -8.41
C HIS A 26 0.16 3.03 -8.12
N SER A 27 0.02 2.67 -6.83
CA SER A 27 -0.25 1.30 -6.39
C SER A 27 -1.48 0.68 -7.06
N LEU A 28 -2.50 1.50 -7.33
CA LEU A 28 -3.73 1.12 -8.02
C LEU A 28 -3.68 1.29 -9.55
N SER A 29 -2.53 1.60 -10.16
CA SER A 29 -2.43 1.84 -11.61
C SER A 29 -2.86 0.65 -12.48
N GLU A 30 -2.72 -0.57 -11.95
CA GLU A 30 -3.12 -1.83 -12.61
C GLU A 30 -4.58 -2.23 -12.33
N GLU A 31 -5.32 -1.49 -11.49
CA GLU A 31 -6.74 -1.74 -11.26
C GLU A 31 -7.59 -1.33 -12.46
N ASP A 32 -8.80 -1.88 -12.54
CA ASP A 32 -9.76 -1.50 -13.56
C ASP A 32 -10.12 0.01 -13.48
N GLU A 33 -10.59 0.55 -14.61
CA GLU A 33 -10.89 1.98 -14.72
C GLU A 33 -11.97 2.44 -13.73
N ILE A 34 -12.93 1.58 -13.37
CA ILE A 34 -14.01 1.94 -12.42
C ILE A 34 -13.39 2.15 -11.04
N THR A 35 -12.57 1.21 -10.57
CA THR A 35 -11.85 1.32 -9.29
C THR A 35 -10.98 2.58 -9.24
N ARG A 36 -10.23 2.87 -10.31
CA ARG A 36 -9.37 4.07 -10.37
C ARG A 36 -10.18 5.37 -10.40
N ARG A 37 -11.33 5.39 -11.08
CA ARG A 37 -12.27 6.53 -11.07
C ARG A 37 -12.90 6.72 -9.69
N HIS A 38 -13.28 5.65 -9.01
CA HIS A 38 -13.79 5.67 -7.64
C HIS A 38 -12.76 6.26 -6.67
N TYR A 39 -11.52 5.76 -6.70
CA TYR A 39 -10.40 6.32 -5.93
C TYR A 39 -10.26 7.82 -6.13
N CYS A 40 -10.15 8.26 -7.39
CA CYS A 40 -9.98 9.66 -7.70
C CYS A 40 -11.22 10.47 -7.28
N SER A 41 -12.44 10.01 -7.54
CA SER A 41 -13.65 10.74 -7.15
C SER A 41 -13.73 10.98 -5.63
N LEU A 42 -13.31 10.01 -4.82
CA LEU A 42 -13.24 10.19 -3.38
C LEU A 42 -12.15 11.20 -2.98
N LEU A 43 -10.99 11.15 -3.64
CA LEU A 43 -9.91 12.12 -3.41
C LEU A 43 -10.38 13.54 -3.76
N PHE A 44 -10.99 13.72 -4.92
CA PHE A 44 -11.55 15.00 -5.34
C PHE A 44 -12.67 15.48 -4.41
N MET A 45 -13.49 14.58 -3.85
CA MET A 45 -14.49 14.94 -2.84
C MET A 45 -13.84 15.56 -1.60
N VAL A 46 -12.73 14.97 -1.12
CA VAL A 46 -11.93 15.52 0.00
C VAL A 46 -11.27 16.85 -0.36
N LEU A 47 -10.76 17.01 -1.59
CA LEU A 47 -10.12 18.27 -2.00
C LEU A 47 -11.13 19.42 -2.15
N LEU A 48 -12.34 19.11 -2.60
CA LEU A 48 -13.40 20.09 -2.84
C LEU A 48 -14.19 20.45 -1.58
N SER A 49 -14.11 19.65 -0.49
CA SER A 49 -14.88 19.89 0.74
C SER A 49 -14.48 21.18 1.47
N HIS A 50 -13.32 21.77 1.15
CA HIS A 50 -12.81 23.00 1.78
C HIS A 50 -12.52 24.13 0.78
N GLY A 51 -13.12 24.07 -0.40
CA GLY A 51 -13.03 25.11 -1.42
C GLY A 51 -12.47 24.62 -2.76
N PRO A 52 -12.21 25.54 -3.70
CA PRO A 52 -11.67 25.19 -5.01
C PRO A 52 -10.21 24.71 -4.91
N ILE A 53 -9.85 23.80 -5.82
CA ILE A 53 -8.46 23.32 -5.97
C ILE A 53 -7.54 24.51 -6.25
N CYS A 54 -6.54 24.70 -5.38
CA CYS A 54 -5.59 25.81 -5.51
C CYS A 54 -4.48 25.52 -6.53
N ALA A 55 -3.68 26.53 -6.90
CA ALA A 55 -2.61 26.38 -7.89
C ALA A 55 -1.57 25.31 -7.51
N ASN A 56 -1.22 25.18 -6.22
CA ASN A 56 -0.26 24.16 -5.77
C ASN A 56 -0.84 22.74 -5.90
N GLN A 57 -2.09 22.55 -5.46
CA GLN A 57 -2.80 21.28 -5.64
C GLN A 57 -2.96 20.94 -7.13
N GLN A 58 -3.29 21.91 -7.96
CA GLN A 58 -3.44 21.72 -9.41
C GLN A 58 -2.14 21.25 -10.07
N ARG A 59 -0.99 21.84 -9.69
CA ARG A 59 0.32 21.42 -10.21
C ARG A 59 0.66 20.01 -9.77
N MET A 60 0.43 19.67 -8.49
CA MET A 60 0.62 18.30 -8.01
C MET A 60 -0.30 17.30 -8.72
N LEU A 61 -1.58 17.63 -8.92
CA LEU A 61 -2.52 16.77 -9.64
C LEU A 61 -2.11 16.53 -11.09
N GLN A 62 -1.50 17.53 -11.76
CA GLN A 62 -0.97 17.36 -13.12
C GLN A 62 0.17 16.34 -13.18
N LEU A 63 0.98 16.23 -12.12
CA LEU A 63 2.05 15.24 -12.01
C LEU A 63 1.53 13.87 -11.53
N TRP A 64 0.52 13.87 -10.65
CA TRP A 64 0.00 12.67 -9.98
C TRP A 64 -1.05 11.91 -10.82
N LEU A 65 -1.98 12.58 -11.51
CA LEU A 65 -3.05 11.91 -12.28
C LEU A 65 -2.54 10.93 -13.34
N PRO A 66 -1.44 11.21 -14.08
CA PRO A 66 -0.82 10.25 -14.98
C PRO A 66 -0.40 8.94 -14.29
N THR A 67 0.03 9.01 -13.03
CA THR A 67 0.53 7.83 -12.29
C THR A 67 -0.55 6.79 -11.99
N ILE A 68 -1.81 7.22 -11.90
CA ILE A 68 -2.98 6.34 -11.78
C ILE A 68 -3.72 6.21 -13.13
N GLY A 69 -3.20 6.79 -14.20
CA GLY A 69 -3.79 6.73 -15.55
C GLY A 69 -5.12 7.48 -15.69
N MET A 70 -5.31 8.56 -14.95
CA MET A 70 -6.50 9.42 -14.97
C MET A 70 -6.21 10.84 -15.52
N GLU A 71 -5.10 10.98 -16.25
CA GLU A 71 -4.73 12.21 -16.94
C GLU A 71 -5.84 12.71 -17.88
N GLY A 72 -6.05 14.02 -17.90
CA GLY A 72 -7.10 14.65 -18.72
C GLY A 72 -8.54 14.47 -18.23
N ARG A 73 -8.78 13.67 -17.17
CA ARG A 73 -10.13 13.37 -16.66
C ARG A 73 -10.57 14.20 -15.45
N GLN A 74 -9.78 15.20 -15.05
CA GLN A 74 -10.06 15.99 -13.83
C GLN A 74 -11.48 16.57 -13.79
N ALA A 75 -11.99 17.13 -14.89
CA ALA A 75 -13.34 17.69 -14.92
C ALA A 75 -14.43 16.64 -14.67
N GLU A 76 -14.27 15.45 -15.25
CA GLU A 76 -15.16 14.31 -15.04
C GLU A 76 -15.11 13.84 -13.58
N LEU A 77 -13.90 13.71 -13.01
CA LEU A 77 -13.68 13.28 -11.63
C LEU A 77 -14.27 14.26 -10.61
N CYS A 78 -14.14 15.57 -10.84
CA CYS A 78 -14.81 16.59 -10.03
C CYS A 78 -16.34 16.46 -10.08
N GLN A 79 -16.91 16.16 -11.26
CA GLN A 79 -18.35 15.95 -11.39
C GLN A 79 -18.83 14.69 -10.66
N LEU A 80 -18.05 13.61 -10.69
CA LEU A 80 -18.33 12.40 -9.90
C LEU A 80 -18.24 12.69 -8.40
N ALA A 81 -17.21 13.41 -7.97
CA ALA A 81 -17.02 13.84 -6.58
C ALA A 81 -18.23 14.61 -6.03
N MET A 82 -18.81 15.51 -6.83
CA MET A 82 -19.98 16.31 -6.43
C MET A 82 -21.29 15.49 -6.39
N LYS A 83 -21.32 14.29 -6.99
CA LYS A 83 -22.48 13.40 -7.04
C LYS A 83 -22.38 12.20 -6.09
N LEU A 84 -21.30 12.11 -5.32
CA LEU A 84 -21.11 11.05 -4.34
C LEU A 84 -22.08 11.27 -3.16
N GLU A 85 -23.26 10.66 -3.29
CA GLU A 85 -24.25 10.54 -2.21
C GLU A 85 -23.94 9.33 -1.32
N GLN A 86 -24.73 9.09 -0.28
CA GLN A 86 -24.47 8.08 0.75
C GLN A 86 -24.20 6.68 0.17
N ASP A 87 -25.09 6.17 -0.69
CA ASP A 87 -24.95 4.82 -1.27
C ASP A 87 -23.70 4.71 -2.16
N GLY A 88 -23.37 5.77 -2.90
CA GLY A 88 -22.17 5.81 -3.73
C GLY A 88 -20.89 5.88 -2.90
N LEU A 89 -20.91 6.60 -1.77
CA LEU A 89 -19.77 6.70 -0.87
C LEU A 89 -19.43 5.34 -0.25
N GLU A 90 -20.44 4.60 0.20
CA GLU A 90 -20.25 3.26 0.73
C GLU A 90 -19.66 2.32 -0.33
N GLU A 91 -20.16 2.36 -1.56
CA GLU A 91 -19.62 1.57 -2.68
C GLU A 91 -18.15 1.88 -2.94
N VAL A 92 -17.79 3.17 -3.00
CA VAL A 92 -16.42 3.61 -3.26
C VAL A 92 -15.47 3.20 -2.13
N ILE A 93 -15.84 3.42 -0.87
CA ILE A 93 -15.04 3.02 0.30
C ILE A 93 -14.83 1.50 0.30
N ASN A 94 -15.88 0.73 0.03
CA ASN A 94 -15.78 -0.72 -0.07
C ASN A 94 -14.82 -1.15 -1.18
N ALA A 95 -14.98 -0.59 -2.39
CA ALA A 95 -14.10 -0.90 -3.52
C ALA A 95 -12.63 -0.59 -3.21
N LEU A 96 -12.35 0.49 -2.48
CA LEU A 96 -11.00 0.85 -2.06
C LEU A 96 -10.40 -0.15 -1.08
N ARG A 97 -11.14 -0.56 -0.06
CA ARG A 97 -10.68 -1.58 0.90
C ARG A 97 -10.39 -2.92 0.24
N ASP A 98 -11.16 -3.26 -0.78
CA ASP A 98 -11.04 -4.55 -1.49
C ASP A 98 -9.73 -4.69 -2.24
N VAL A 99 -9.23 -3.58 -2.78
CA VAL A 99 -7.96 -3.50 -3.51
C VAL A 99 -6.82 -3.02 -2.59
N GLY A 100 -7.08 -2.86 -1.30
CA GLY A 100 -6.14 -2.34 -0.29
C GLY A 100 -5.67 -0.90 -0.58
N GLY A 101 -6.47 -0.09 -1.25
CA GLY A 101 -6.13 1.29 -1.60
C GLY A 101 -6.22 2.28 -0.45
N ASN A 102 -6.67 1.85 0.74
CA ASN A 102 -6.87 2.68 1.93
C ASN A 102 -5.62 3.48 2.34
N ASP A 103 -4.47 2.83 2.43
CA ASP A 103 -3.23 3.46 2.91
C ASP A 103 -2.73 4.52 1.91
N SER A 104 -2.69 4.17 0.62
CA SER A 104 -2.34 5.11 -0.47
C SER A 104 -3.30 6.29 -0.51
N PHE A 105 -4.60 6.02 -0.37
CA PHE A 105 -5.65 7.04 -0.39
C PHE A 105 -5.49 8.07 0.72
N MET A 106 -5.27 7.60 1.95
CA MET A 106 -5.09 8.48 3.09
C MET A 106 -3.80 9.30 2.97
N LEU A 107 -2.72 8.68 2.49
CA LEU A 107 -1.46 9.38 2.22
C LEU A 107 -1.66 10.52 1.21
N ASP A 108 -2.30 10.22 0.08
CA ASP A 108 -2.59 11.22 -0.95
C ASP A 108 -3.47 12.35 -0.40
N CYS A 109 -4.53 12.01 0.34
CA CYS A 109 -5.39 13.00 0.97
C CYS A 109 -4.59 13.95 1.87
N LEU A 110 -3.74 13.42 2.75
CA LEU A 110 -2.92 14.23 3.66
C LEU A 110 -1.95 15.14 2.89
N ILE A 111 -1.28 14.61 1.86
CA ILE A 111 -0.33 15.39 1.04
C ILE A 111 -1.06 16.53 0.31
N PHE A 112 -2.14 16.22 -0.41
CA PHE A 112 -2.86 17.22 -1.20
C PHE A 112 -3.59 18.26 -0.34
N THR A 113 -4.11 17.88 0.83
CA THR A 113 -4.79 18.83 1.72
C THR A 113 -3.81 19.73 2.47
N ARG A 114 -2.57 19.27 2.70
CA ARG A 114 -1.54 20.06 3.42
C ARG A 114 -0.57 20.85 2.55
N VAL A 115 -0.52 20.63 1.23
CA VAL A 115 0.42 21.34 0.34
C VAL A 115 0.30 22.87 0.43
N LYS A 116 -0.89 23.38 0.76
CA LYS A 116 -1.17 24.81 0.85
C LYS A 116 -0.95 25.36 2.25
N GLU A 117 -1.57 24.73 3.24
CA GLU A 117 -1.66 25.25 4.61
C GLU A 117 -1.89 24.10 5.62
N PRO A 118 -1.68 24.34 6.92
CA PRO A 118 -2.02 23.35 7.95
C PRO A 118 -3.48 22.94 7.90
N LEU A 119 -3.76 21.67 8.23
CA LEU A 119 -5.14 21.17 8.31
C LEU A 119 -5.95 21.95 9.34
N THR A 120 -7.16 22.32 8.94
CA THR A 120 -8.19 22.85 9.84
C THR A 120 -8.81 21.74 10.68
N GLN A 121 -9.48 22.11 11.78
CA GLN A 121 -10.17 21.13 12.62
C GLN A 121 -11.23 20.32 11.84
N GLN A 122 -11.92 20.95 10.89
CA GLN A 122 -12.92 20.28 10.06
C GLN A 122 -12.29 19.26 9.11
N GLN A 123 -11.12 19.58 8.54
CA GLN A 123 -10.36 18.63 7.71
C GLN A 123 -9.86 17.45 8.53
N ILE A 124 -9.36 17.69 9.75
CA ILE A 124 -8.91 16.63 10.65
C ILE A 124 -10.07 15.67 10.93
N VAL A 125 -11.23 16.19 11.34
CA VAL A 125 -12.42 15.36 11.61
C VAL A 125 -12.85 14.58 10.37
N LEU A 126 -12.83 15.18 9.17
CA LEU A 126 -13.14 14.49 7.93
C LEU A 126 -12.19 13.30 7.66
N LEU A 127 -10.88 13.54 7.78
CA LEU A 127 -9.86 12.52 7.54
C LEU A 127 -9.90 11.41 8.61
N GLU A 128 -10.17 11.74 9.87
CA GLU A 128 -10.37 10.75 10.95
C GLU A 128 -11.57 9.84 10.67
N ASN A 129 -12.69 10.40 10.22
CA ASN A 129 -13.86 9.61 9.84
C ASN A 129 -13.57 8.73 8.62
N LEU A 130 -12.89 9.25 7.61
CA LEU A 130 -12.48 8.45 6.45
C LEU A 130 -11.51 7.32 6.85
N ALA A 131 -10.53 7.59 7.72
CA ALA A 131 -9.62 6.58 8.23
C ALA A 131 -10.37 5.44 8.92
N PHE A 132 -11.36 5.76 9.75
CA PHE A 132 -12.21 4.78 10.40
C PHE A 132 -12.95 3.89 9.39
N PHE A 133 -13.59 4.48 8.38
CA PHE A 133 -14.33 3.70 7.37
C PHE A 133 -13.44 2.93 6.39
N LEU A 134 -12.19 3.33 6.24
CA LEU A 134 -11.19 2.67 5.41
C LEU A 134 -10.42 1.57 6.17
N ASP A 135 -10.82 1.27 7.41
CA ASP A 135 -10.17 0.30 8.31
C ASP A 135 -8.68 0.61 8.54
N ILE A 136 -8.31 1.90 8.62
CA ILE A 136 -6.95 2.34 8.94
C ILE A 136 -6.84 2.47 10.46
N ASP A 137 -6.04 1.60 11.07
CA ASP A 137 -5.78 1.65 12.50
C ASP A 137 -4.80 2.77 12.88
N GLN A 138 -4.64 3.00 14.19
CA GLN A 138 -3.78 4.06 14.69
C GLN A 138 -2.30 3.89 14.28
N PRO A 139 -1.67 2.70 14.44
CA PRO A 139 -0.29 2.48 13.95
C PRO A 139 -0.10 2.73 12.44
N GLN A 140 -1.06 2.33 11.61
CA GLN A 140 -1.08 2.64 10.18
C GLN A 140 -1.18 4.15 9.96
N MET A 141 -2.11 4.83 10.61
CA MET A 141 -2.28 6.28 10.49
C MET A 141 -1.01 7.04 10.91
N GLU A 142 -0.35 6.64 12.00
CA GLU A 142 0.92 7.23 12.43
C GLU A 142 2.04 7.04 11.41
N THR A 143 2.07 5.89 10.73
CA THR A 143 3.01 5.62 9.63
C THR A 143 2.70 6.47 8.40
N ILE A 144 1.41 6.60 8.04
CA ILE A 144 0.94 7.41 6.91
C ILE A 144 1.26 8.89 7.14
N VAL A 145 0.98 9.43 8.33
CA VAL A 145 1.28 10.82 8.70
C VAL A 145 2.79 11.08 8.66
N TYR A 146 3.59 10.15 9.17
CA TYR A 146 5.05 10.26 9.10
C TYR A 146 5.54 10.36 7.65
N ALA A 147 5.08 9.48 6.76
CA ALA A 147 5.42 9.54 5.34
C ALA A 147 4.91 10.83 4.68
N ALA A 148 3.68 11.28 4.97
CA ALA A 148 3.15 12.54 4.44
C ALA A 148 4.03 13.74 4.85
N CYS A 149 4.51 13.76 6.09
CA CYS A 149 5.43 14.81 6.56
C CYS A 149 6.77 14.78 5.79
N LEU A 150 7.35 13.60 5.55
CA LEU A 150 8.58 13.47 4.74
C LEU A 150 8.37 14.01 3.32
N VAL A 151 7.27 13.62 2.67
CA VAL A 151 6.93 14.08 1.30
C VAL A 151 6.75 15.60 1.25
N LEU A 152 6.16 16.19 2.29
CA LEU A 152 5.93 17.63 2.39
C LEU A 152 7.13 18.42 2.92
N GLY A 153 8.24 17.75 3.28
CA GLY A 153 9.41 18.38 3.89
C GLY A 153 9.13 19.00 5.27
N LEU A 154 8.14 18.47 6.00
CA LEU A 154 7.77 18.92 7.34
C LEU A 154 8.68 18.25 8.39
N PRO A 155 8.96 18.93 9.51
CA PRO A 155 9.76 18.34 10.58
C PRO A 155 9.07 17.11 11.16
N VAL A 156 9.84 16.03 11.33
CA VAL A 156 9.40 14.79 11.97
C VAL A 156 10.32 14.48 13.15
N GLY A 157 9.76 13.82 14.17
CA GLY A 157 10.56 13.26 15.26
C GLY A 157 11.33 12.01 14.82
N GLU A 158 12.21 11.52 15.69
CA GLU A 158 12.83 10.20 15.51
C GLU A 158 11.75 9.12 15.44
N LYS A 159 11.90 8.19 14.49
CA LYS A 159 11.02 7.04 14.32
C LYS A 159 11.86 5.77 14.18
N LYS A 160 11.45 4.71 14.88
CA LYS A 160 12.11 3.40 14.83
C LYS A 160 11.55 2.58 13.68
N ALA A 161 12.40 1.73 13.11
CA ALA A 161 11.99 0.84 12.03
C ALA A 161 10.85 -0.12 12.44
N SER A 162 10.84 -0.56 13.71
CA SER A 162 9.79 -1.40 14.28
C SER A 162 8.40 -0.74 14.36
N GLU A 163 8.34 0.60 14.24
CA GLU A 163 7.09 1.36 14.26
C GLU A 163 6.48 1.52 12.86
N LEU A 164 7.19 1.13 11.80
CA LEU A 164 6.68 1.19 10.44
C LEU A 164 5.79 -0.01 10.15
N THR A 165 4.55 0.26 9.75
CA THR A 165 3.55 -0.77 9.44
C THR A 165 3.29 -0.94 7.95
N LEU A 166 3.84 -0.05 7.11
CA LEU A 166 3.58 0.00 5.67
C LEU A 166 4.85 -0.16 4.84
N GLY A 167 4.81 -1.04 3.84
CA GLY A 167 5.90 -1.16 2.87
C GLY A 167 5.90 -0.06 1.82
N ILE A 168 6.98 0.02 1.04
CA ILE A 168 7.20 1.15 0.11
C ILE A 168 6.20 1.19 -1.07
N HIS A 169 5.58 0.05 -1.42
CA HIS A 169 4.77 -0.06 -2.62
C HIS A 169 3.45 0.72 -2.56
N CYS A 170 2.83 0.83 -1.38
CA CYS A 170 1.62 1.64 -1.19
C CYS A 170 1.91 3.15 -1.24
N MET A 171 3.18 3.56 -1.21
CA MET A 171 3.62 4.95 -1.28
C MET A 171 4.44 5.24 -2.55
N SER A 172 4.38 4.35 -3.53
CA SER A 172 5.26 4.34 -4.70
C SER A 172 5.29 5.66 -5.47
N VAL A 173 4.15 6.34 -5.64
CA VAL A 173 4.11 7.66 -6.32
C VAL A 173 5.05 8.68 -5.68
N TRP A 174 5.18 8.63 -4.36
CA TRP A 174 5.96 9.57 -3.57
C TRP A 174 7.37 9.08 -3.23
N ARG A 175 7.78 7.93 -3.78
CA ARG A 175 9.03 7.22 -3.44
C ARG A 175 10.28 8.10 -3.46
N GLU A 176 10.36 9.06 -4.37
CA GLU A 176 11.54 9.94 -4.49
C GLU A 176 11.74 10.89 -3.31
N PHE A 177 10.68 11.14 -2.53
CA PHE A 177 10.73 11.99 -1.33
C PHE A 177 10.86 11.17 -0.04
N LEU A 178 11.04 9.86 -0.16
CA LEU A 178 10.96 8.91 0.94
C LEU A 178 12.30 8.20 1.22
N ASP A 179 13.44 8.85 0.94
CA ASP A 179 14.76 8.23 1.14
C ASP A 179 14.98 7.81 2.61
N ASP A 180 14.69 8.69 3.57
CA ASP A 180 14.75 8.40 5.01
C ASP A 180 13.81 7.25 5.41
N TYR A 181 12.60 7.20 4.83
CA TYR A 181 11.66 6.12 5.07
C TYR A 181 12.18 4.78 4.54
N ILE A 182 12.73 4.77 3.32
CA ILE A 182 13.31 3.59 2.70
C ILE A 182 14.54 3.11 3.50
N GLU A 183 15.32 4.03 4.08
CA GLU A 183 16.42 3.67 4.96
C GLU A 183 15.94 3.05 6.26
N LEU A 184 14.91 3.59 6.90
CA LEU A 184 14.29 2.97 8.08
C LEU A 184 13.72 1.59 7.78
N LEU A 185 13.05 1.42 6.63
CA LEU A 185 12.59 0.10 6.16
C LEU A 185 13.76 -0.89 6.04
N PHE A 186 14.88 -0.45 5.48
CA PHE A 186 16.06 -1.30 5.29
C PHE A 186 16.69 -1.70 6.62
N LEU A 187 16.82 -0.75 7.56
CA LEU A 187 17.31 -1.03 8.91
C LEU A 187 16.42 -2.05 9.62
N GLY A 188 15.10 -1.91 9.54
CA GLY A 188 14.16 -2.87 10.13
C GLY A 188 14.23 -4.26 9.50
N LEU A 189 14.44 -4.33 8.17
CA LEU A 189 14.65 -5.61 7.49
C LEU A 189 15.95 -6.30 7.98
N ARG A 190 17.04 -5.55 8.16
CA ARG A 190 18.30 -6.09 8.67
C ARG A 190 18.18 -6.56 10.12
N GLU A 191 17.63 -5.72 10.99
CA GLU A 191 17.42 -6.07 12.40
C GLU A 191 16.53 -7.32 12.53
N TRP A 192 15.48 -7.42 11.72
CA TRP A 192 14.67 -8.63 11.66
C TRP A 192 15.46 -9.84 11.15
N ALA A 193 16.30 -9.69 10.13
CA ALA A 193 17.11 -10.80 9.64
C ALA A 193 18.11 -11.29 10.69
N GLU A 194 18.79 -10.38 11.40
CA GLU A 194 19.71 -10.69 12.50
C GLU A 194 18.99 -11.39 13.66
N ASN A 195 17.86 -10.86 14.10
CA ASN A 195 17.09 -11.42 15.22
C ASN A 195 16.47 -12.79 14.95
N ASN A 196 16.48 -13.24 13.68
CA ASN A 196 15.92 -14.52 13.25
C ASN A 196 16.96 -15.43 12.60
N ASP A 197 18.26 -15.11 12.72
CA ASP A 197 19.38 -15.88 12.14
C ASP A 197 19.26 -16.09 10.60
N LEU A 198 18.77 -15.06 9.89
CA LEU A 198 18.50 -15.05 8.44
C LEU A 198 19.47 -14.16 7.64
N GLU A 199 20.61 -13.77 8.21
CA GLU A 199 21.61 -12.89 7.55
C GLU A 199 22.20 -13.52 6.28
N SER A 200 22.17 -14.84 6.18
CA SER A 200 22.56 -15.56 4.95
C SER A 200 21.54 -15.44 3.82
N LYS A 201 20.28 -15.11 4.13
CA LYS A 201 19.17 -15.00 3.16
C LYS A 201 18.86 -13.57 2.77
N ILE A 202 19.17 -12.61 3.64
CA ILE A 202 18.93 -11.19 3.43
C ILE A 202 20.26 -10.46 3.19
N PRO A 203 20.47 -9.82 2.03
CA PRO A 203 21.70 -9.09 1.74
C PRO A 203 21.95 -7.93 2.71
N TRP A 204 23.19 -7.81 3.17
CA TRP A 204 23.61 -6.70 4.06
C TRP A 204 23.72 -5.35 3.36
N ASP A 205 23.85 -5.34 2.03
CA ASP A 205 23.93 -4.13 1.20
C ASP A 205 22.56 -3.88 0.56
N LYS A 206 22.00 -2.70 0.80
CA LYS A 206 20.71 -2.24 0.25
C LYS A 206 20.66 -2.35 -1.27
N ASN A 207 21.79 -2.14 -1.95
CA ASN A 207 21.90 -2.24 -3.42
C ASN A 207 21.85 -3.69 -3.93
N ARG A 208 21.99 -4.67 -3.03
CA ARG A 208 21.97 -6.10 -3.35
C ARG A 208 20.65 -6.77 -3.02
N LEU A 209 19.67 -6.05 -2.48
CA LEU A 209 18.32 -6.58 -2.17
C LEU A 209 17.63 -7.19 -3.40
N GLY A 210 17.92 -6.67 -4.60
CA GLY A 210 17.44 -7.24 -5.86
C GLY A 210 17.99 -8.63 -6.20
N ASN A 211 18.96 -9.16 -5.45
CA ASN A 211 19.47 -10.52 -5.66
C ASN A 211 18.62 -11.60 -4.98
N THR A 212 17.69 -11.23 -4.09
CA THR A 212 16.85 -12.18 -3.38
C THR A 212 15.58 -12.44 -4.21
N SER A 213 15.50 -13.60 -4.85
CA SER A 213 14.33 -14.06 -5.62
C SER A 213 13.47 -15.08 -4.89
N GLU A 214 14.06 -15.80 -3.93
CA GLU A 214 13.36 -16.73 -3.04
C GLU A 214 13.76 -16.46 -1.59
N LEU A 215 12.77 -16.40 -0.71
CA LEU A 215 12.95 -16.35 0.73
C LEU A 215 12.27 -17.58 1.32
N ASN A 216 13.07 -18.62 1.50
CA ASN A 216 12.62 -19.88 2.04
C ASN A 216 12.94 -19.96 3.52
N ILE A 217 11.93 -19.77 4.35
CA ILE A 217 11.96 -19.86 5.81
C ILE A 217 11.14 -21.09 6.24
N TYR A 218 11.01 -22.05 5.32
CA TYR A 218 10.41 -23.34 5.57
C TYR A 218 11.54 -24.29 5.98
N SER A 219 11.39 -24.99 7.10
CA SER A 219 12.30 -26.08 7.47
C SER A 219 11.53 -27.41 7.42
N TYR A 220 12.13 -28.40 6.75
CA TYR A 220 11.65 -29.78 6.73
C TYR A 220 12.41 -30.67 7.74
N GLY A 221 13.15 -30.09 8.69
CA GLY A 221 14.08 -30.84 9.58
C GLY A 221 14.00 -30.49 11.07
N TYR A 222 14.68 -31.30 11.89
CA TYR A 222 14.70 -31.29 13.36
C TYR A 222 15.38 -30.07 14.04
N SER A 223 15.65 -28.97 13.33
CA SER A 223 16.15 -27.74 13.96
C SER A 223 14.99 -27.00 14.61
N TYR A 224 15.21 -26.41 15.80
CA TYR A 224 14.21 -25.67 16.57
C TYR A 224 14.13 -24.18 16.16
N ASP A 225 14.87 -23.75 15.14
CA ASP A 225 15.06 -22.33 14.81
C ASP A 225 13.79 -21.64 14.25
N TRP A 226 12.83 -22.43 13.76
CA TRP A 226 11.56 -21.93 13.21
C TRP A 226 10.51 -21.58 14.28
N GLU A 227 10.70 -21.97 15.54
CA GLU A 227 9.76 -21.67 16.62
C GLU A 227 9.72 -20.18 16.96
N TYR A 228 10.74 -19.42 16.56
CA TYR A 228 10.95 -18.06 17.07
C TYR A 228 10.89 -16.95 16.03
N ILE A 229 10.60 -17.26 14.77
CA ILE A 229 10.62 -16.26 13.69
C ILE A 229 9.55 -15.21 13.91
N THR A 230 9.99 -13.99 14.21
CA THR A 230 9.10 -12.88 14.49
C THR A 230 8.34 -12.45 13.22
N PRO A 231 7.15 -11.84 13.36
CA PRO A 231 6.38 -11.33 12.22
C PRO A 231 7.23 -10.49 11.26
N PHE A 232 6.93 -10.59 9.96
CA PHE A 232 7.68 -9.89 8.93
C PHE A 232 7.66 -8.36 9.14
N PRO A 233 8.80 -7.66 8.94
CA PRO A 233 8.87 -6.22 9.06
C PRO A 233 8.34 -5.56 7.77
N ALA A 234 7.92 -4.29 7.85
CA ALA A 234 7.54 -3.51 6.67
C ALA A 234 8.64 -3.43 5.60
N GLY A 235 9.90 -3.55 6.05
CA GLY A 235 11.09 -3.59 5.20
C GLY A 235 11.15 -4.75 4.23
N LEU A 236 10.36 -5.82 4.44
CA LEU A 236 10.29 -6.95 3.49
C LEU A 236 9.90 -6.48 2.08
N SER A 237 9.08 -5.43 1.98
CA SER A 237 8.67 -4.79 0.71
C SER A 237 9.83 -4.25 -0.15
N LEU A 238 11.04 -4.10 0.41
CA LEU A 238 12.22 -3.67 -0.34
C LEU A 238 12.82 -4.77 -1.21
N LEU A 239 12.45 -6.04 -0.99
CA LEU A 239 12.91 -7.18 -1.79
C LEU A 239 12.17 -7.22 -3.13
N GLU A 240 12.37 -6.21 -3.99
CA GLU A 240 11.57 -6.01 -5.20
C GLU A 240 11.61 -7.20 -6.18
N ASN A 241 12.63 -8.06 -6.12
CA ASN A 241 12.75 -9.24 -6.99
C ASN A 241 12.29 -10.55 -6.34
N LEU A 242 11.76 -10.50 -5.10
CA LEU A 242 11.26 -11.69 -4.42
C LEU A 242 10.00 -12.21 -5.12
N GLU A 243 10.09 -13.42 -5.66
CA GLU A 243 9.00 -14.11 -6.36
C GLU A 243 8.39 -15.22 -5.51
N THR A 244 9.19 -15.86 -4.65
CA THR A 244 8.74 -17.00 -3.82
C THR A 244 8.99 -16.74 -2.34
N LEU A 245 7.92 -16.79 -1.54
CA LEU A 245 7.96 -16.67 -0.08
C LEU A 245 7.42 -17.94 0.56
N ASN A 246 8.31 -18.70 1.21
CA ASN A 246 7.94 -19.92 1.94
C ASN A 246 8.20 -19.69 3.43
N PHE A 247 7.24 -19.92 4.31
CA PHE A 247 7.47 -19.79 5.75
C PHE A 247 6.60 -20.74 6.57
N ASN A 248 7.11 -21.13 7.73
CA ASN A 248 6.39 -21.93 8.72
C ASN A 248 6.94 -21.60 10.11
N SER A 249 6.17 -20.88 10.93
CA SER A 249 6.63 -20.45 12.26
C SER A 249 5.48 -20.26 13.24
N TYR A 250 5.67 -20.66 14.49
CA TYR A 250 4.69 -20.51 15.58
C TYR A 250 4.34 -19.05 15.91
N LYS A 251 5.21 -18.10 15.61
CA LYS A 251 4.98 -16.68 15.94
C LYS A 251 4.30 -15.89 14.83
N ILE A 252 4.18 -16.45 13.62
CA ILE A 252 3.45 -15.83 12.51
C ILE A 252 2.02 -16.37 12.52
N THR A 253 1.20 -15.80 13.40
CA THR A 253 -0.19 -16.24 13.63
C THR A 253 -1.23 -15.56 12.75
N ILE A 254 -0.82 -14.49 12.09
CA ILE A 254 -1.65 -13.69 11.19
C ILE A 254 -0.97 -13.66 9.83
N PHE A 255 -1.76 -13.78 8.76
CA PHE A 255 -1.25 -13.61 7.41
C PHE A 255 -0.68 -12.19 7.26
N PRO A 256 0.57 -12.02 6.77
CA PRO A 256 1.18 -10.70 6.66
C PRO A 256 0.38 -9.80 5.71
N HIS A 257 0.15 -8.54 6.11
CA HIS A 257 -0.59 -7.61 5.28
C HIS A 257 0.11 -7.43 3.92
N ALA A 258 -0.65 -7.36 2.82
CA ALA A 258 -0.04 -7.32 1.49
C ALA A 258 0.84 -6.08 1.26
N SER A 259 0.57 -4.97 1.96
CA SER A 259 1.38 -3.75 1.88
C SER A 259 2.83 -3.93 2.35
N ILE A 260 3.13 -4.92 3.20
CA ILE A 260 4.51 -5.21 3.64
C ILE A 260 5.20 -6.27 2.78
N LEU A 261 4.45 -6.97 1.92
CA LEU A 261 4.99 -7.97 1.02
C LEU A 261 5.51 -7.32 -0.28
N PRO A 262 6.56 -7.89 -0.91
CA PRO A 262 6.99 -7.46 -2.23
C PRO A 262 5.90 -7.60 -3.31
N LYS A 263 5.80 -6.59 -4.18
CA LYS A 263 4.81 -6.56 -5.28
C LYS A 263 4.98 -7.67 -6.32
N ASN A 264 6.16 -8.30 -6.37
CA ASN A 264 6.50 -9.28 -7.40
C ASN A 264 6.32 -10.75 -6.96
N ILE A 265 5.75 -10.98 -5.76
CA ILE A 265 5.45 -12.33 -5.30
C ILE A 265 4.53 -13.05 -6.30
N ARG A 266 4.95 -14.27 -6.65
CA ARG A 266 4.24 -15.24 -7.49
C ARG A 266 3.79 -16.46 -6.69
N GLU A 267 4.55 -16.82 -5.66
CA GLU A 267 4.31 -18.00 -4.84
C GLU A 267 4.39 -17.67 -3.36
N ILE A 268 3.34 -18.04 -2.62
CA ILE A 268 3.33 -18.02 -1.16
C ILE A 268 3.01 -19.44 -0.68
N ASN A 269 3.91 -20.03 0.10
CA ASN A 269 3.69 -21.30 0.78
C ASN A 269 3.80 -21.11 2.30
N ILE A 270 2.71 -21.39 3.02
CA ILE A 270 2.60 -21.24 4.47
C ILE A 270 2.39 -22.62 5.10
N GLY A 271 3.20 -22.97 6.10
CA GLY A 271 3.04 -24.19 6.88
C GLY A 271 2.06 -24.05 8.06
N ASP A 272 1.77 -25.17 8.72
CA ASP A 272 0.68 -25.27 9.72
C ASP A 272 1.01 -24.70 11.11
N TYR A 273 2.29 -24.47 11.41
CA TYR A 273 2.69 -24.12 12.78
C TYR A 273 2.20 -22.74 13.23
N GLY A 274 2.09 -21.78 12.32
CA GLY A 274 1.65 -20.43 12.68
C GLY A 274 0.19 -20.36 13.10
N GLY A 275 -0.65 -21.31 12.68
CA GLY A 275 -2.09 -21.22 12.94
C GLY A 275 -2.76 -20.04 12.24
N VAL A 276 -2.22 -19.59 11.09
CA VAL A 276 -2.84 -18.59 10.23
C VAL A 276 -4.28 -19.02 9.95
N ASN A 277 -5.25 -18.23 10.44
CA ASN A 277 -6.66 -18.62 10.47
C ASN A 277 -7.54 -17.89 9.47
N THR A 278 -7.03 -16.84 8.81
CA THR A 278 -7.74 -16.08 7.78
C THR A 278 -6.74 -15.48 6.78
N ILE A 279 -7.25 -14.97 5.66
CA ILE A 279 -6.50 -14.27 4.62
C ILE A 279 -7.18 -12.91 4.41
N PRO A 280 -6.44 -11.79 4.54
CA PRO A 280 -7.03 -10.46 4.36
C PRO A 280 -7.42 -10.23 2.89
N SER A 281 -8.43 -9.39 2.65
CA SER A 281 -8.82 -8.96 1.29
C SER A 281 -7.68 -8.30 0.53
N SER A 282 -6.75 -7.65 1.25
CA SER A 282 -5.58 -6.99 0.66
C SER A 282 -4.63 -7.93 -0.08
N ILE A 283 -4.76 -9.26 0.05
CA ILE A 283 -4.02 -10.20 -0.81
C ILE A 283 -4.25 -9.95 -2.31
N SER A 284 -5.38 -9.30 -2.66
CA SER A 284 -5.70 -8.86 -4.02
C SER A 284 -4.69 -7.88 -4.61
N GLN A 285 -3.84 -7.25 -3.79
CA GLN A 285 -2.74 -6.38 -4.20
C GLN A 285 -1.58 -7.15 -4.84
N LEU A 286 -1.44 -8.45 -4.56
CA LEU A 286 -0.39 -9.28 -5.13
C LEU A 286 -0.78 -9.71 -6.54
N LYS A 287 -0.83 -8.76 -7.50
CA LYS A 287 -1.30 -8.98 -8.88
C LYS A 287 -0.53 -10.05 -9.65
N LYS A 288 0.70 -10.35 -9.21
CA LYS A 288 1.56 -11.37 -9.80
C LYS A 288 1.44 -12.75 -9.15
N LEU A 289 0.65 -12.89 -8.09
CA LEU A 289 0.44 -14.17 -7.40
C LEU A 289 -0.13 -15.19 -8.38
N LYS A 290 0.48 -16.37 -8.41
CA LYS A 290 0.08 -17.53 -9.23
C LYS A 290 -0.23 -18.75 -8.39
N LYS A 291 0.35 -18.84 -7.19
CA LYS A 291 0.11 -19.96 -6.29
C LYS A 291 0.14 -19.52 -4.83
N LEU A 292 -0.87 -19.99 -4.09
CA LEU A 292 -1.07 -19.74 -2.67
C LEU A 292 -1.39 -21.06 -1.98
N GLN A 293 -0.39 -21.65 -1.33
CA GLN A 293 -0.55 -22.87 -0.55
C GLN A 293 -0.50 -22.52 0.92
N ILE A 294 -1.55 -22.88 1.65
CA ILE A 294 -1.60 -22.71 3.10
C ILE A 294 -1.96 -24.06 3.69
N GLN A 295 -0.99 -24.70 4.32
CA GLN A 295 -1.25 -25.86 5.17
C GLN A 295 -1.72 -25.30 6.49
N SER A 296 -3.02 -25.04 6.67
CA SER A 296 -3.55 -24.61 7.97
C SER A 296 -4.88 -25.31 8.24
N SER A 297 -4.94 -26.01 9.36
CA SER A 297 -6.15 -26.70 9.81
C SER A 297 -7.22 -25.74 10.37
N TYR A 298 -6.90 -24.45 10.51
CA TYR A 298 -7.73 -23.45 11.19
C TYR A 298 -8.26 -22.35 10.28
N LEU A 299 -7.99 -22.43 8.96
CA LEU A 299 -8.48 -21.45 7.99
C LEU A 299 -10.01 -21.40 7.98
N LYS A 300 -10.54 -20.21 8.26
CA LYS A 300 -11.97 -19.90 8.27
C LYS A 300 -12.17 -18.40 8.05
N ASN A 301 -13.41 -18.00 7.84
CA ASN A 301 -13.76 -16.58 7.76
C ASN A 301 -12.96 -15.79 6.70
N ILE A 302 -12.61 -16.44 5.58
CA ILE A 302 -11.91 -15.78 4.48
C ILE A 302 -12.93 -14.94 3.70
N PRO A 303 -12.70 -13.65 3.42
CA PRO A 303 -13.64 -12.82 2.67
C PRO A 303 -13.93 -13.40 1.27
N GLU A 304 -15.18 -13.30 0.81
CA GLU A 304 -15.60 -13.74 -0.54
C GLU A 304 -14.74 -13.13 -1.66
N LYS A 305 -14.23 -11.91 -1.46
CA LYS A 305 -13.38 -11.23 -2.44
C LYS A 305 -12.02 -11.89 -2.64
N VAL A 306 -11.50 -12.60 -1.63
CA VAL A 306 -10.30 -13.42 -1.80
C VAL A 306 -10.61 -14.55 -2.78
N LEU A 307 -11.77 -15.20 -2.67
CA LEU A 307 -12.20 -16.23 -3.63
C LEU A 307 -12.31 -15.65 -5.05
N LEU A 308 -12.95 -14.49 -5.20
CA LEU A 308 -13.08 -13.82 -6.50
C LEU A 308 -11.71 -13.46 -7.09
N PHE A 309 -10.77 -12.99 -6.26
CA PHE A 309 -9.40 -12.69 -6.68
C PHE A 309 -8.66 -13.95 -7.14
N LEU A 310 -8.73 -15.04 -6.37
CA LEU A 310 -8.11 -16.33 -6.71
C LEU A 310 -8.65 -16.87 -8.05
N GLN A 311 -9.96 -16.82 -8.24
CA GLN A 311 -10.63 -17.27 -9.47
C GLN A 311 -10.31 -16.39 -10.67
N LYS A 312 -10.47 -15.06 -10.54
CA LYS A 312 -10.23 -14.10 -11.64
C LYS A 312 -8.80 -14.18 -12.17
N ASN A 313 -7.84 -14.48 -11.30
CA ASN A 313 -6.42 -14.53 -11.65
C ASN A 313 -5.88 -15.96 -11.89
N ASN A 314 -6.74 -16.98 -11.85
CA ASN A 314 -6.38 -18.39 -11.98
C ASN A 314 -5.24 -18.81 -11.04
N ILE A 315 -5.36 -18.45 -9.76
CA ILE A 315 -4.34 -18.74 -8.74
C ILE A 315 -4.52 -20.17 -8.24
N GLU A 316 -3.46 -20.98 -8.29
CA GLU A 316 -3.44 -22.33 -7.71
C GLU A 316 -3.51 -22.25 -6.18
N HIS A 317 -4.51 -22.86 -5.53
CA HIS A 317 -4.61 -22.90 -4.08
C HIS A 317 -5.19 -24.21 -3.55
N ASN A 318 -4.91 -24.51 -2.28
CA ASN A 318 -5.44 -25.67 -1.54
C ASN A 318 -6.55 -25.30 -0.53
N ILE A 319 -7.03 -24.05 -0.56
CA ILE A 319 -8.07 -23.55 0.35
C ILE A 319 -9.41 -24.23 0.03
N ASN A 320 -10.08 -24.78 1.05
CA ASN A 320 -11.39 -25.39 0.92
C ASN A 320 -12.50 -24.33 0.77
N ASP A 321 -13.50 -24.59 -0.09
CA ASP A 321 -14.68 -23.73 -0.27
C ASP A 321 -15.41 -23.39 1.05
N SER A 322 -15.35 -24.27 2.06
CA SER A 322 -15.95 -24.04 3.37
C SER A 322 -15.26 -22.93 4.19
N CYS A 323 -14.04 -22.54 3.82
CA CYS A 323 -13.28 -21.51 4.54
C CYS A 323 -13.75 -20.09 4.20
N PHE A 324 -14.45 -19.90 3.07
CA PHE A 324 -14.90 -18.59 2.62
C PHE A 324 -16.23 -18.20 3.26
N ILE A 325 -16.31 -16.95 3.73
CA ILE A 325 -17.56 -16.32 4.10
C ILE A 325 -18.32 -16.08 2.81
N LYS A 326 -19.34 -16.89 2.54
CA LYS A 326 -20.35 -16.53 1.54
C LYS A 326 -21.07 -15.31 2.10
N GLY A 327 -21.06 -14.19 1.37
CA GLY A 327 -21.76 -12.98 1.81
C GLY A 327 -23.23 -13.28 2.16
N PRO A 328 -23.95 -12.34 2.82
CA PRO A 328 -25.39 -12.50 2.96
C PRO A 328 -25.98 -12.81 1.58
N LYS A 329 -26.77 -13.89 1.49
CA LYS A 329 -27.59 -14.15 0.30
C LYS A 329 -28.46 -12.91 0.12
N ARG A 330 -28.09 -12.03 -0.81
CA ARG A 330 -28.89 -10.86 -1.18
C ARG A 330 -30.27 -11.32 -1.66
#